data_AF-A0A354YVQ3-F1
#
_entry.id   AF-A0A354YVQ3-F1
#
_cell.length_a   1.000
_cell.length_b   1.000
_cell.length_c   1.000
_cell.angle_alpha   90.00
_cell.angle_beta   90.00
_cell.angle_gamma   90.00
#
_symmetry.space_group_name_H-M   'P 1'
#
loop_
_entity.id
_entity.type
_entity.pdbx_description
1 polymer ?
#
loop_
_entity_poly.entity_id
_entity_poly.type
_entity_poly.pdbx_seq_one_letter_code
_entity_poly.pdbx_strand_id
1 'polypeptide(L)'
;LNACSDVRESNNFEDSQQPLTKTQIDEIIAAATESVIVDVDFSQISKPNPVQQTEINERMHCLGEKLKGKVTIENRNIVVARVNGETITASNWYWEKINKILQAEINNNKSIPSDAEILNDLIETKVISSTARSLGIYPPEAQIKAYIADQQKYIEILKPEEITVLIQAWGISEEDYFLLMENRFADSLAKINWG
;
A
#
# COMPACT_ATOMS: atom_id res chain seq x y z
N LEU A 1 -6.40 17.30 41.74
CA LEU A 1 -6.67 16.46 40.55
C LEU A 1 -5.63 16.85 39.49
N ASN A 2 -4.32 16.80 39.76
CA ASN A 2 -3.40 15.65 39.90
C ASN A 2 -3.76 14.50 38.96
N ALA A 3 -2.92 14.04 38.03
CA ALA A 3 -1.64 14.49 37.49
C ALA A 3 -1.42 13.64 36.22
N CYS A 4 -0.80 14.21 35.17
CA CYS A 4 -0.15 13.41 34.14
C CYS A 4 0.83 12.45 34.85
N SER A 5 0.63 11.14 34.72
CA SER A 5 1.56 10.17 35.30
C SER A 5 2.60 9.76 34.27
N ASP A 6 3.83 10.16 34.53
CA ASP A 6 5.03 9.59 33.94
C ASP A 6 5.10 8.08 34.23
N VAL A 7 5.21 7.28 33.18
CA VAL A 7 5.84 5.95 33.26
C VAL A 7 6.98 5.97 32.25
N ARG A 8 8.19 6.19 32.78
CA ARG A 8 9.42 5.80 32.10
C ARG A 8 9.56 4.29 32.22
N GLU A 9 9.33 3.57 31.14
CA GLU A 9 9.89 2.23 30.96
C GLU A 9 11.04 2.34 29.97
N SER A 10 12.27 2.22 30.50
CA SER A 10 13.46 1.98 29.72
C SER A 10 13.41 0.54 29.19
N ASN A 11 12.95 0.36 27.96
CA ASN A 11 13.17 -0.88 27.24
C ASN A 11 14.58 -0.82 26.65
N ASN A 12 15.54 -1.38 27.39
CA ASN A 12 16.80 -1.83 26.82
C ASN A 12 16.49 -2.97 25.85
N PHE A 13 16.14 -2.64 24.61
CA PHE A 13 16.31 -3.57 23.52
C PHE A 13 17.80 -3.56 23.18
N GLU A 14 18.52 -4.57 23.67
CA GLU A 14 19.77 -4.96 23.02
C GLU A 14 19.42 -5.43 21.61
N ASP A 15 19.55 -4.50 20.67
CA ASP A 15 19.44 -4.73 19.24
C ASP A 15 20.64 -5.58 18.81
N SER A 16 20.59 -6.88 19.11
CA SER A 16 21.58 -7.87 18.69
C SER A 16 21.01 -8.77 17.61
N GLN A 17 20.39 -8.18 16.60
CA GLN A 17 20.34 -8.86 15.32
C GLN A 17 21.75 -8.85 14.74
N GLN A 18 22.42 -10.00 14.83
CA GLN A 18 23.67 -10.21 14.09
C GLN A 18 23.40 -9.89 12.61
N PRO A 19 24.27 -9.11 11.95
CA PRO A 19 24.10 -8.82 10.54
C PRO A 19 24.06 -10.12 9.76
N LEU A 20 23.11 -10.22 8.81
CA LEU A 20 23.00 -11.38 7.94
C LEU A 20 24.34 -11.65 7.25
N THR A 21 24.71 -12.93 7.19
CA THR A 21 25.90 -13.34 6.45
C THR A 21 25.69 -13.15 4.96
N LYS A 22 26.77 -12.96 4.21
CA LYS A 22 26.71 -12.80 2.75
C LYS A 22 25.97 -13.95 2.06
N THR A 23 26.15 -15.19 2.53
CA THR A 23 25.44 -16.37 2.01
C THR A 23 23.94 -16.29 2.26
N GLN A 24 23.51 -15.86 3.44
CA GLN A 24 22.07 -15.65 3.72
C GLN A 24 21.50 -14.53 2.87
N ILE A 25 22.26 -13.45 2.65
CA ILE A 25 21.87 -12.36 1.73
C ILE A 25 21.75 -12.91 0.29
N ASP A 26 22.71 -13.70 -0.18
CA ASP A 26 22.71 -14.28 -1.52
C ASP A 26 21.56 -15.29 -1.72
N GLU A 27 21.21 -16.08 -0.70
CA GLU A 27 20.06 -17.00 -0.71
C GLU A 27 18.73 -16.22 -0.74
N ILE A 28 18.61 -15.14 0.02
CA ILE A 28 17.43 -14.27 -0.01
C ILE A 28 17.34 -13.54 -1.36
N ILE A 29 18.46 -13.07 -1.94
CA ILE A 29 18.49 -12.47 -3.28
C ILE A 29 18.08 -13.50 -4.35
N ALA A 30 18.53 -14.75 -4.25
CA ALA A 30 18.16 -15.81 -5.19
C ALA A 30 16.65 -16.12 -5.12
N ALA A 31 16.10 -16.27 -3.91
CA ALA A 31 14.66 -16.41 -3.70
C ALA A 31 13.86 -15.16 -4.14
N ALA A 32 14.45 -13.96 -3.99
CA ALA A 32 13.87 -12.69 -4.41
C ALA A 32 13.86 -12.44 -5.91
N THR A 33 14.86 -12.94 -6.62
CA THR A 33 14.90 -12.90 -8.08
C THR A 33 14.03 -13.98 -8.71
N GLU A 34 13.66 -15.03 -7.97
CA GLU A 34 12.58 -15.97 -8.31
C GLU A 34 11.17 -15.40 -8.05
N SER A 35 11.05 -14.15 -7.56
CA SER A 35 9.76 -13.45 -7.39
C SER A 35 8.89 -13.61 -8.63
N VAL A 36 7.82 -14.38 -8.47
CA VAL A 36 6.87 -14.72 -9.50
C VAL A 36 6.06 -13.47 -9.83
N ILE A 37 6.54 -12.66 -10.77
CA ILE A 37 5.60 -11.87 -11.58
C ILE A 37 4.79 -12.92 -12.34
N VAL A 38 3.63 -13.26 -11.80
CA VAL A 38 2.65 -14.08 -12.51
C VAL A 38 2.17 -13.20 -13.66
N ASP A 39 2.53 -13.56 -14.89
CA ASP A 39 1.91 -12.97 -16.08
C ASP A 39 0.39 -13.14 -15.93
N VAL A 40 -0.30 -12.03 -15.67
CA VAL A 40 -1.76 -12.06 -15.50
C VAL A 40 -2.36 -12.25 -16.88
N ASP A 41 -2.87 -13.46 -17.15
CA ASP A 41 -3.68 -13.69 -18.35
C ASP A 41 -5.03 -12.98 -18.20
N PHE A 42 -5.09 -11.75 -18.70
CA PHE A 42 -6.30 -10.92 -18.69
C PHE A 42 -7.49 -11.60 -19.39
N SER A 43 -7.29 -12.62 -20.21
CA SER A 43 -8.38 -13.38 -20.83
C SER A 43 -9.12 -14.31 -19.85
N GLN A 44 -8.52 -14.62 -18.70
CA GLN A 44 -9.12 -15.45 -17.64
C GLN A 44 -9.94 -14.62 -16.63
N ILE A 45 -9.87 -13.29 -16.70
CA ILE A 45 -10.60 -12.42 -15.77
C ILE A 45 -12.08 -12.39 -16.20
N SER A 46 -12.92 -13.03 -15.40
CA SER A 46 -14.36 -13.03 -15.59
C SER A 46 -14.91 -11.62 -15.35
N LYS A 47 -15.61 -11.05 -16.33
CA LYS A 47 -16.27 -9.75 -16.13
C LYS A 47 -17.40 -9.90 -15.10
N PRO A 48 -17.54 -8.97 -14.15
CA PRO A 48 -18.65 -8.98 -13.21
C PRO A 48 -19.97 -8.85 -13.97
N ASN A 49 -21.03 -9.47 -13.42
CA ASN A 49 -22.37 -9.26 -13.96
C ASN A 49 -22.86 -7.82 -13.68
N PRO A 50 -23.94 -7.34 -14.33
CA PRO A 50 -24.39 -5.95 -14.18
C PRO A 50 -24.71 -5.51 -12.75
N VAL A 51 -25.22 -6.42 -11.91
CA VAL A 51 -25.51 -6.14 -10.49
C VAL A 51 -24.21 -5.97 -9.72
N GLN A 52 -23.27 -6.90 -9.90
CA GLN A 52 -21.93 -6.81 -9.31
C GLN A 52 -21.18 -5.56 -9.75
N GLN A 53 -21.27 -5.19 -11.04
CA GLN A 53 -20.63 -3.98 -11.56
C GLN A 53 -21.20 -2.71 -10.92
N THR A 54 -22.52 -2.67 -10.68
CA THR A 54 -23.16 -1.53 -10.00
C THR A 54 -22.64 -1.38 -8.57
N GLU A 55 -22.59 -2.48 -7.81
CA GLU A 55 -22.03 -2.46 -6.44
C GLU A 55 -20.55 -2.04 -6.42
N ILE A 56 -19.76 -2.53 -7.38
CA ILE A 56 -18.34 -2.15 -7.52
C ILE A 56 -18.23 -0.65 -7.80
N ASN A 57 -19.01 -0.12 -8.75
CA ASN A 57 -18.97 1.29 -9.13
C ASN A 57 -19.38 2.19 -7.95
N GLU A 58 -20.41 1.83 -7.18
CA GLU A 58 -20.83 2.57 -5.98
C GLU A 58 -19.72 2.61 -4.91
N ARG A 59 -19.03 1.47 -4.69
CA ARG A 59 -17.90 1.39 -3.75
C ARG A 59 -16.74 2.27 -4.20
N MET A 60 -16.39 2.22 -5.48
CA MET A 60 -15.31 3.03 -6.05
C MET A 60 -15.63 4.52 -6.02
N HIS A 61 -16.88 4.89 -6.31
CA HIS A 61 -17.35 6.27 -6.18
C HIS A 61 -17.25 6.75 -4.73
N CYS A 62 -17.72 5.95 -3.77
CA CYS A 62 -17.64 6.26 -2.34
C CYS A 62 -16.20 6.41 -1.87
N LEU A 63 -15.31 5.50 -2.28
CA LEU A 63 -13.88 5.58 -2.00
C LEU A 63 -13.29 6.89 -2.55
N GLY A 64 -13.54 7.19 -3.83
CA GLY A 64 -13.03 8.40 -4.49
C GLY A 64 -13.45 9.68 -3.77
N GLU A 65 -14.75 9.83 -3.47
CA GLU A 65 -15.25 11.01 -2.75
C GLU A 65 -14.64 11.14 -1.34
N LYS A 66 -14.40 10.02 -0.63
CA LYS A 66 -13.73 10.08 0.68
C LYS A 66 -12.25 10.48 0.59
N LEU A 67 -11.56 10.14 -0.51
CA LEU A 67 -10.14 10.45 -0.74
C LEU A 67 -9.91 11.89 -1.22
N LYS A 68 -10.90 12.49 -1.86
CA LYS A 68 -10.90 13.84 -2.41
C LYS A 68 -10.39 14.88 -1.40
N GLY A 69 -9.37 15.63 -1.81
CA GLY A 69 -8.71 16.65 -0.98
C GLY A 69 -7.92 16.11 0.22
N LYS A 70 -7.81 14.79 0.41
CA LYS A 70 -7.05 14.16 1.50
C LYS A 70 -5.82 13.43 0.98
N VAL A 71 -5.95 12.67 -0.09
CA VAL A 71 -4.82 12.02 -0.75
C VAL A 71 -4.48 12.84 -1.98
N THR A 72 -3.49 13.72 -1.83
CA THR A 72 -3.04 14.68 -2.85
C THR A 72 -1.52 14.68 -2.96
N ILE A 73 -0.98 15.29 -4.01
CA ILE A 73 0.47 15.42 -4.21
C ILE A 73 1.08 16.27 -3.09
N GLU A 74 0.41 17.34 -2.68
CA GLU A 74 0.85 18.22 -1.59
C GLU A 74 0.96 17.45 -0.26
N ASN A 75 -0.02 16.61 0.04
CA ASN A 75 -0.05 15.81 1.25
C ASN A 75 1.01 14.68 1.27
N ARG A 76 1.70 14.40 0.15
CA ARG A 76 2.89 13.53 0.15
C ARG A 76 4.10 14.20 0.82
N ASN A 77 4.11 15.53 0.95
CA ASN A 77 5.21 16.24 1.57
C ASN A 77 5.06 16.36 3.10
N ILE A 78 3.90 15.98 3.65
CA ILE A 78 3.63 16.02 5.08
C ILE A 78 4.01 14.67 5.68
N VAL A 79 4.99 14.67 6.59
CA VAL A 79 5.48 13.46 7.26
C VAL A 79 4.62 13.15 8.48
N VAL A 80 4.07 11.93 8.53
CA VAL A 80 3.33 11.39 9.68
C VAL A 80 4.26 10.58 10.59
N ALA A 81 5.15 9.77 10.00
CA ALA A 81 6.13 8.98 10.74
C ALA A 81 7.40 8.76 9.91
N ARG A 82 8.48 8.34 10.59
CA ARG A 82 9.73 7.92 9.96
C ARG A 82 10.13 6.54 10.45
N VAL A 83 10.53 5.67 9.52
CA VAL A 83 10.92 4.28 9.79
C VAL A 83 12.17 4.01 8.96
N ASN A 84 13.28 3.63 9.60
CA ASN A 84 14.57 3.34 8.94
C ASN A 84 15.03 4.43 7.95
N GLY A 85 14.77 5.70 8.27
CA GLY A 85 15.12 6.85 7.42
C GLY A 85 14.12 7.16 6.30
N GLU A 86 13.11 6.31 6.08
CA GLU A 86 12.02 6.53 5.12
C GLU A 86 10.79 7.15 5.77
N THR A 87 9.97 7.83 4.97
CA THR A 87 8.80 8.56 5.44
C THR A 87 7.51 7.79 5.19
N ILE A 88 6.60 7.87 6.16
CA ILE A 88 5.17 7.61 5.98
C ILE A 88 4.51 8.99 5.89
N THR A 89 3.81 9.25 4.79
CA THR A 89 3.25 10.57 4.49
C THR A 89 1.77 10.66 4.88
N ALA A 90 1.22 11.88 4.96
CA ALA A 90 -0.20 12.08 5.22
C ALA A 90 -1.08 11.43 4.13
N SER A 91 -0.65 11.48 2.87
CA SER A 91 -1.33 10.76 1.78
C SER A 91 -1.35 9.24 2.00
N ASN A 92 -0.27 8.63 2.52
CA ASN A 92 -0.27 7.20 2.86
C ASN A 92 -1.28 6.88 3.96
N TRP A 93 -1.28 7.71 5.02
CA TRP A 93 -2.17 7.57 6.17
C TRP A 93 -3.65 7.68 5.76
N TYR A 94 -4.02 8.74 5.04
CA TYR A 94 -5.41 8.96 4.66
C TYR A 94 -5.92 7.86 3.73
N TRP A 95 -5.10 7.43 2.76
CA TRP A 95 -5.48 6.31 1.90
C TRP A 95 -5.78 5.06 2.73
N GLU A 96 -4.85 4.66 3.61
CA GLU A 96 -5.00 3.43 4.39
C GLU A 96 -6.23 3.48 5.30
N LYS A 97 -6.38 4.60 6.01
CA LYS A 97 -7.49 4.81 6.93
C LYS A 97 -8.83 4.73 6.21
N ILE A 98 -8.98 5.44 5.09
CA ILE A 98 -10.23 5.46 4.34
C ILE A 98 -10.53 4.09 3.74
N ASN A 99 -9.53 3.43 3.15
CA ASN A 99 -9.69 2.11 2.56
C ASN A 99 -10.08 1.06 3.60
N LYS A 100 -9.40 1.01 4.76
CA LYS A 100 -9.70 0.04 5.83
C LYS A 100 -11.08 0.27 6.45
N ILE A 101 -11.47 1.53 6.68
CA ILE A 101 -12.82 1.87 7.17
C ILE A 101 -13.87 1.40 6.15
N LEU A 102 -13.71 1.75 4.87
CA LEU A 102 -14.68 1.37 3.84
C LEU A 102 -14.77 -0.15 3.67
N GLN A 103 -13.64 -0.86 3.72
CA GLN A 103 -13.64 -2.33 3.70
C GLN A 103 -14.35 -2.94 4.91
N ALA A 104 -14.24 -2.35 6.09
CA ALA A 104 -14.95 -2.81 7.28
C ALA A 104 -16.46 -2.51 7.17
N GLU A 105 -16.84 -1.33 6.67
CA GLU A 105 -18.24 -0.94 6.42
C GLU A 105 -18.92 -1.90 5.42
N ILE A 106 -18.23 -2.30 4.36
CA ILE A 106 -18.76 -3.21 3.32
C ILE A 106 -18.80 -4.65 3.81
N ASN A 107 -17.76 -5.10 4.51
CA ASN A 107 -17.70 -6.43 5.07
C ASN A 107 -18.40 -6.42 6.42
N ASN A 108 -19.75 -6.42 6.42
CA ASN A 108 -20.70 -6.32 7.55
C ASN A 108 -20.38 -7.08 8.87
N ASN A 109 -19.31 -7.88 8.93
CA ASN A 109 -18.82 -8.63 10.09
C ASN A 109 -17.40 -8.23 10.57
N LYS A 110 -16.78 -7.19 10.00
CA LYS A 110 -15.44 -6.72 10.41
C LYS A 110 -15.56 -5.46 11.26
N SER A 111 -14.92 -5.45 12.43
CA SER A 111 -14.75 -4.24 13.22
C SER A 111 -13.88 -3.24 12.46
N ILE A 112 -14.24 -1.96 12.52
CA ILE A 112 -13.39 -0.88 12.01
C ILE A 112 -12.11 -0.88 12.85
N PRO A 113 -10.91 -1.03 12.24
CA PRO A 113 -9.67 -0.98 12.99
C PRO A 113 -9.45 0.41 13.59
N SER A 114 -8.83 0.44 14.77
CA SER A 114 -8.42 1.67 15.43
C SER A 114 -7.33 2.39 14.64
N ASP A 115 -7.19 3.70 14.87
CA ASP A 115 -6.14 4.50 14.24
C ASP A 115 -4.74 3.96 14.55
N ALA A 116 -4.53 3.39 15.75
CA ALA A 116 -3.27 2.78 16.14
C ALA A 116 -2.97 1.50 15.35
N GLU A 117 -3.96 0.63 15.13
CA GLU A 117 -3.80 -0.58 14.31
C GLU A 117 -3.47 -0.23 12.86
N ILE A 118 -4.14 0.77 12.30
CA ILE A 118 -3.89 1.23 10.93
C ILE A 118 -2.47 1.80 10.80
N LEU A 119 -2.05 2.63 11.77
CA LEU A 119 -0.70 3.21 11.75
C LEU A 119 0.38 2.14 11.93
N ASN A 120 0.16 1.14 12.78
CA ASN A 120 1.09 0.04 12.98
C ASN A 120 1.25 -0.83 11.73
N ASP A 121 0.16 -1.12 10.99
CA ASP A 121 0.21 -1.83 9.70
C ASP A 121 1.05 -1.05 8.65
N LEU A 122 0.92 0.29 8.63
CA LEU A 122 1.76 1.14 7.77
C LEU A 122 3.23 1.13 8.19
N ILE A 123 3.51 1.17 9.50
CA ILE A 123 4.88 1.08 10.03
C ILE A 123 5.49 -0.26 9.68
N GLU A 124 4.80 -1.37 9.94
CA GLU A 124 5.24 -2.72 9.60
C GLU A 124 5.57 -2.85 8.11
N THR A 125 4.64 -2.41 7.25
CA THR A 125 4.84 -2.41 5.80
C THR A 125 6.09 -1.63 5.42
N LYS A 126 6.34 -0.48 6.06
CA LYS A 126 7.52 0.35 5.80
C LYS A 126 8.81 -0.27 6.37
N VAL A 127 8.76 -0.96 7.51
CA VAL A 127 9.90 -1.72 8.05
C VAL A 127 10.31 -2.80 7.05
N ILE A 128 9.35 -3.58 6.53
CA ILE A 128 9.60 -4.62 5.55
C ILE A 128 10.21 -4.03 4.28
N SER A 129 9.59 -2.99 3.71
CA SER A 129 10.05 -2.42 2.45
C SER A 129 11.42 -1.73 2.56
N SER A 130 11.69 -1.02 3.65
CA SER A 130 13.00 -0.41 3.91
C SER A 130 14.10 -1.45 4.17
N THR A 131 13.78 -2.54 4.85
CA THR A 131 14.71 -3.65 5.08
C THR A 131 15.02 -4.38 3.79
N ALA A 132 14.01 -4.66 2.97
CA ALA A 132 14.21 -5.25 1.64
C ALA A 132 15.13 -4.36 0.77
N ARG A 133 14.98 -3.03 0.87
CA ARG A 133 15.83 -2.07 0.16
C ARG A 133 17.27 -2.07 0.67
N SER A 134 17.50 -2.12 1.99
CA SER A 134 18.84 -2.16 2.55
C SER A 134 19.59 -3.46 2.24
N LEU A 135 18.84 -4.57 2.08
CA LEU A 135 19.38 -5.88 1.72
C LEU A 135 19.54 -6.09 0.20
N GLY A 136 19.10 -5.15 -0.63
CA GLY A 136 19.19 -5.26 -2.09
C GLY A 136 18.19 -6.27 -2.70
N ILE A 137 17.12 -6.61 -1.97
CA ILE A 137 16.07 -7.57 -2.36
C ILE A 137 14.72 -6.88 -2.62
N TYR A 138 14.69 -5.55 -2.54
CA TYR A 138 13.52 -4.76 -2.91
C TYR A 138 13.18 -4.98 -4.39
N PRO A 139 11.89 -5.01 -4.78
CA PRO A 139 11.50 -5.13 -6.18
C PRO A 139 12.29 -4.15 -7.07
N PRO A 140 13.06 -4.64 -8.07
CA PRO A 140 13.80 -3.78 -8.98
C PRO A 140 12.88 -2.78 -9.68
N GLU A 141 13.41 -1.60 -10.04
CA GLU A 141 12.65 -0.55 -10.72
C GLU A 141 11.93 -1.06 -11.98
N ALA A 142 12.57 -1.96 -12.74
CA ALA A 142 11.96 -2.60 -13.91
C ALA A 142 10.71 -3.42 -13.56
N GLN A 143 10.69 -4.12 -12.42
CA GLN A 143 9.53 -4.89 -11.97
C GLN A 143 8.39 -3.97 -11.52
N ILE A 144 8.71 -2.90 -10.79
CA ILE A 144 7.72 -1.89 -10.36
C ILE A 144 7.08 -1.24 -11.60
N LYS A 145 7.91 -0.86 -12.58
CA LYS A 145 7.43 -0.28 -13.85
C LYS A 145 6.58 -1.26 -14.66
N ALA A 146 6.98 -2.53 -14.74
CA ALA A 146 6.19 -3.56 -15.40
C ALA A 146 4.82 -3.74 -14.74
N TYR A 147 4.79 -3.81 -13.40
CA TYR A 147 3.54 -3.89 -12.65
C TYR A 147 2.62 -2.68 -12.91
N ILE A 148 3.17 -1.46 -12.87
CA ILE A 148 2.40 -0.24 -13.19
C ILE A 148 1.88 -0.27 -14.63
N ALA A 149 2.69 -0.71 -15.59
CA ALA A 149 2.27 -0.86 -16.99
C ALA A 149 1.15 -1.90 -17.15
N ASP A 150 1.19 -3.00 -16.40
CA ASP A 150 0.10 -3.99 -16.39
C ASP A 150 -1.18 -3.41 -15.79
N GLN A 151 -1.09 -2.59 -14.73
CA GLN A 151 -2.25 -1.88 -14.19
C GLN A 151 -2.82 -0.86 -15.18
N GLN A 152 -1.97 -0.13 -15.90
CA GLN A 152 -2.39 0.78 -16.97
C GLN A 152 -3.09 0.03 -18.11
N LYS A 153 -2.49 -1.09 -18.54
CA LYS A 153 -3.07 -1.95 -19.59
C LYS A 153 -4.42 -2.55 -19.16
N TYR A 154 -4.58 -2.89 -17.89
CA TYR A 154 -5.87 -3.32 -17.33
C TYR A 154 -6.92 -2.22 -17.49
N ILE A 155 -6.58 -0.95 -17.20
CA ILE A 155 -7.48 0.20 -17.41
C ILE A 155 -7.81 0.39 -18.90
N GLU A 156 -6.81 0.37 -19.77
CA GLU A 156 -6.98 0.67 -21.19
C GLU A 156 -7.75 -0.41 -21.95
N ILE A 157 -7.37 -1.68 -21.78
CA ILE A 157 -7.89 -2.80 -22.57
C ILE A 157 -9.24 -3.26 -22.04
N LEU A 158 -9.37 -3.40 -20.72
CA LEU A 158 -10.58 -3.94 -20.12
C LEU A 158 -11.63 -2.86 -19.84
N LYS A 159 -11.23 -1.58 -19.91
CA LYS A 159 -12.07 -0.41 -19.57
C LYS A 159 -12.88 -0.65 -18.29
N PRO A 160 -12.21 -1.01 -17.19
CA PRO A 160 -12.89 -1.30 -15.95
C PRO A 160 -13.50 0.02 -15.45
N GLU A 161 -14.83 0.07 -15.47
CA GLU A 161 -15.60 1.23 -15.00
C GLU A 161 -15.20 1.60 -13.57
N GLU A 162 -14.76 0.62 -12.78
CA GLU A 162 -14.37 0.77 -11.38
C GLU A 162 -13.25 1.81 -11.17
N ILE A 163 -12.16 1.75 -11.95
CA ILE A 163 -11.02 2.66 -11.79
C ILE A 163 -11.37 4.05 -12.35
N THR A 164 -12.11 4.10 -13.46
CA THR A 164 -12.59 5.37 -14.03
C THR A 164 -13.49 6.10 -13.05
N VAL A 165 -14.44 5.39 -12.42
CA VAL A 165 -15.34 5.95 -11.41
C VAL A 165 -14.57 6.42 -10.18
N LEU A 166 -13.59 5.64 -9.71
CA LEU A 166 -12.73 6.03 -8.59
C LEU A 166 -11.99 7.35 -8.88
N ILE A 167 -11.29 7.44 -10.02
CA ILE A 167 -10.48 8.60 -10.41
C ILE A 167 -11.36 9.85 -10.56
N GLN A 168 -12.52 9.71 -11.21
CA GLN A 168 -13.47 10.80 -11.40
C GLN A 168 -14.03 11.34 -10.07
N ALA A 169 -14.45 10.45 -9.17
CA ALA A 169 -14.95 10.82 -7.85
C ALA A 169 -13.85 11.44 -6.96
N TRP A 170 -12.65 10.89 -7.02
CA TRP A 170 -11.47 11.45 -6.35
C TRP A 170 -11.11 12.83 -6.91
N GLY A 171 -11.42 13.10 -8.18
CA GLY A 171 -11.20 14.39 -8.81
C GLY A 171 -9.73 14.65 -9.15
N ILE A 172 -9.01 13.59 -9.51
CA ILE A 172 -7.60 13.64 -9.93
C ILE A 172 -7.47 13.15 -11.38
N SER A 173 -6.31 13.41 -12.01
CA SER A 173 -6.01 12.81 -13.32
C SER A 173 -5.57 11.34 -13.17
N GLU A 174 -5.59 10.58 -14.27
CA GLU A 174 -5.02 9.23 -14.29
C GLU A 174 -3.51 9.25 -14.01
N GLU A 175 -2.80 10.27 -14.52
CA GLU A 175 -1.37 10.48 -14.23
C GLU A 175 -1.13 10.67 -12.72
N ASP A 176 -1.92 11.54 -12.08
CA ASP A 176 -1.86 11.77 -10.63
C ASP A 176 -2.18 10.50 -9.85
N TYR A 177 -3.14 9.69 -10.31
CA TYR A 177 -3.48 8.41 -9.68
C TYR A 177 -2.26 7.49 -9.61
N PHE A 178 -1.59 7.25 -10.75
CA PHE A 178 -0.41 6.39 -10.77
C PHE A 178 0.75 6.98 -9.99
N LEU A 179 0.96 8.29 -10.08
CA LEU A 179 1.98 8.97 -9.30
C LEU A 179 1.73 8.79 -7.80
N LEU A 180 0.49 8.96 -7.31
CA LEU A 180 0.11 8.79 -5.91
C LEU A 180 0.24 7.35 -5.43
N MET A 181 -0.06 6.38 -6.29
CA MET A 181 -0.09 4.96 -5.95
C MET A 181 1.24 4.22 -6.11
N GLU A 182 2.19 4.73 -6.90
CA GLU A 182 3.48 4.07 -7.18
C GLU A 182 4.20 3.53 -5.95
N ASN A 183 4.49 4.38 -4.96
CA ASN A 183 5.15 3.96 -3.72
C ASN A 183 4.36 2.89 -2.97
N ARG A 184 3.03 2.95 -3.03
CA ARG A 184 2.16 1.95 -2.41
C ARG A 184 2.19 0.62 -3.16
N PHE A 185 2.22 0.63 -4.49
CA PHE A 185 2.38 -0.59 -5.28
C PHE A 185 3.72 -1.25 -4.97
N ALA A 186 4.81 -0.48 -4.97
CA ALA A 186 6.14 -1.00 -4.67
C ALA A 186 6.26 -1.54 -3.22
N ASP A 187 5.72 -0.83 -2.23
CA ASP A 187 5.68 -1.30 -0.84
C ASP A 187 4.78 -2.53 -0.67
N SER A 188 3.66 -2.62 -1.40
CA SER A 188 2.76 -3.79 -1.36
C SER A 188 3.43 -5.02 -1.97
N LEU A 189 4.15 -4.86 -3.09
CA LEU A 189 4.95 -5.94 -3.68
C LEU A 189 6.03 -6.42 -2.71
N ALA A 190 6.72 -5.50 -2.04
CA ALA A 190 7.70 -5.87 -1.01
C ALA A 190 7.05 -6.62 0.16
N LYS A 191 5.87 -6.21 0.63
CA LYS A 191 5.13 -6.92 1.69
C LYS A 191 4.66 -8.31 1.22
N ILE A 192 4.17 -8.45 -0.01
CA ILE A 192 3.76 -9.76 -0.55
C ILE A 192 4.94 -10.73 -0.64
N ASN A 193 6.10 -10.23 -1.08
CA ASN A 193 7.26 -11.07 -1.26
C ASN A 193 7.95 -11.40 0.07
N TRP A 194 8.02 -10.44 1.02
CA TRP A 194 8.92 -10.50 2.18
C TRP A 194 8.25 -10.33 3.56
N GLY A 195 6.93 -10.14 3.62
CA GLY A 195 6.16 -9.98 4.86
C GLY A 195 5.41 -11.23 5.27
#